data_AF-A0A3D5BHN4-F1
#
_entry.id   AF-A0A3D5BHN4-F1
#
_cell.length_a   1.000
_cell.length_b   1.000
_cell.length_c   1.000
_cell.angle_alpha   90.00
_cell.angle_beta   90.00
_cell.angle_gamma   90.00
#
_symmetry.space_group_name_H-M   'P 1'
#
loop_
_entity.id
_entity.type
_entity.pdbx_description
1 polymer ?
#
loop_
_entity_poly.entity_id
_entity_poly.type
_entity_poly.pdbx_seq_one_letter_code
_entity_poly.pdbx_strand_id
1 'polypeptide(L)'
;MSSSLSRSLPFTLALAILVYLVTYFLPADLLPAAGVAMTIGVIIAGILVPILIETKPLAATSENKTNNKAAVVTATGDTATLYVGNLPYRANEEAVRELFQQSGQVVNVRLMKDRQTGRRRGFGFVEVSAKDANKMIQKLNDFEFEGRTLKVREAKERQDNEDGEE
;
A
#
# COMPACT_ATOMS: atom_id res chain seq x y z
N MET A 1 -31.73 -3.23 -3.41
CA MET A 1 -31.80 -4.21 -2.32
C MET A 1 -30.49 -4.99 -2.34
N SER A 2 -29.64 -4.73 -1.36
CA SER A 2 -28.23 -5.12 -1.29
C SER A 2 -28.06 -6.63 -1.07
N SER A 3 -27.51 -7.31 -2.06
CA SER A 3 -27.12 -8.73 -2.00
C SER A 3 -25.77 -8.97 -1.29
N SER A 4 -25.28 -8.01 -0.50
CA SER A 4 -24.02 -8.13 0.26
C SER A 4 -24.16 -8.88 1.59
N LEU A 5 -25.39 -9.07 2.08
CA LEU A 5 -25.64 -9.68 3.39
C LEU A 5 -25.55 -11.22 3.39
N SER A 6 -25.78 -11.87 2.25
CA SER A 6 -25.75 -13.33 2.14
C SER A 6 -24.33 -13.91 1.99
N ARG A 7 -23.34 -13.09 1.62
CA ARG A 7 -21.94 -13.53 1.46
C ARG A 7 -21.14 -13.50 2.77
N SER A 8 -21.49 -12.65 3.73
CA SER A 8 -20.82 -12.56 5.03
C SER A 8 -21.42 -13.49 6.08
N LEU A 9 -22.67 -13.94 5.89
CA LEU A 9 -23.39 -14.84 6.80
C LEU A 9 -22.66 -16.14 7.17
N PRO A 10 -22.00 -16.87 6.23
CA PRO A 10 -21.24 -18.06 6.63
C PRO A 10 -19.97 -17.71 7.43
N PHE A 11 -19.36 -16.54 7.18
CA PHE A 11 -18.13 -16.11 7.86
C PHE A 11 -18.40 -15.65 9.29
N THR A 12 -19.51 -14.91 9.50
CA THR A 12 -19.97 -14.51 10.83
C THR A 12 -20.40 -15.72 11.67
N LEU A 13 -21.10 -16.68 11.05
CA LEU A 13 -21.48 -17.93 11.72
C LEU A 13 -20.24 -18.74 12.13
N ALA A 14 -19.25 -18.87 11.24
CA ALA A 14 -18.01 -19.58 11.54
C ALA A 14 -17.23 -18.93 12.70
N LEU A 15 -17.14 -17.59 12.71
CA LEU A 15 -16.47 -16.86 13.79
C LEU A 15 -17.22 -16.99 15.12
N ALA A 16 -18.55 -16.92 15.11
CA ALA A 16 -19.38 -17.11 16.30
C ALA A 16 -19.24 -18.53 16.88
N ILE A 17 -19.21 -19.55 16.03
CA ILE A 17 -18.99 -20.94 16.45
C ILE A 17 -17.60 -21.11 17.03
N LEU A 18 -16.57 -20.50 16.42
CA LEU A 18 -15.20 -20.55 16.91
C LEU A 18 -15.09 -19.92 18.30
N VAL A 19 -15.66 -18.72 18.50
CA VAL A 19 -15.70 -18.05 19.81
C VAL A 19 -16.42 -18.93 20.83
N TYR A 20 -17.57 -19.51 20.49
CA TYR A 20 -18.32 -20.40 21.38
C TYR A 20 -17.52 -21.65 21.78
N LEU A 21 -16.83 -22.29 20.82
CA LEU A 21 -15.98 -23.45 21.11
C LEU A 21 -14.79 -23.09 22.00
N VAL A 22 -14.16 -21.94 21.77
CA VAL A 22 -13.07 -21.43 22.62
C VAL A 22 -13.57 -21.14 24.04
N THR A 23 -14.78 -20.57 24.18
CA THR A 23 -15.38 -20.36 25.51
C THR A 23 -15.70 -21.66 26.24
N TYR A 24 -15.99 -22.75 25.52
CA TYR A 24 -16.25 -24.05 26.13
C TYR A 24 -14.96 -24.80 26.51
N PHE A 25 -13.86 -24.55 25.79
CA PHE A 25 -12.58 -25.21 26.00
C PHE A 25 -11.70 -24.51 27.06
N LEU A 26 -12.03 -23.28 27.45
CA LEU A 26 -11.29 -22.54 28.47
C LEU A 26 -11.90 -22.79 29.87
N PRO A 27 -11.14 -23.31 30.84
CA PRO A 27 -11.67 -23.59 32.18
C PRO A 27 -12.12 -22.28 32.86
N ALA A 28 -13.32 -22.31 33.45
CA ALA A 28 -13.98 -21.16 34.09
C ALA A 28 -13.21 -20.58 35.29
N ASP A 29 -12.11 -21.21 35.70
CA ASP A 29 -11.31 -20.84 36.88
C ASP A 29 -10.38 -19.64 36.65
N LEU A 30 -10.25 -19.12 35.42
CA LEU A 30 -9.38 -17.96 35.10
C LEU A 30 -10.12 -16.63 34.85
N LEU A 31 -11.38 -16.53 35.28
CA LEU A 31 -12.15 -15.28 35.20
C LEU A 31 -12.81 -14.96 36.56
N PRO A 32 -12.08 -14.39 37.54
CA PRO A 32 -12.74 -13.81 38.69
C PRO A 32 -13.42 -12.51 38.25
N ALA A 33 -14.70 -12.37 38.62
CA ALA A 33 -15.58 -11.21 38.40
C ALA A 33 -16.11 -11.02 36.96
N ALA A 34 -17.24 -11.69 36.71
CA ALA A 34 -18.12 -11.48 35.54
C ALA A 34 -18.50 -10.02 35.24
N GLY A 35 -18.30 -9.10 36.19
CA GLY A 35 -18.50 -7.67 35.99
C GLY A 35 -17.43 -6.96 35.15
N VAL A 36 -16.16 -7.41 35.19
CA VAL A 36 -15.04 -6.69 34.55
C VAL A 36 -14.91 -7.05 33.06
N ALA A 37 -15.17 -8.30 32.69
CA ALA A 37 -15.12 -8.73 31.29
C ALA A 37 -16.24 -8.09 30.44
N MET A 38 -17.43 -7.91 31.00
CA MET A 38 -18.56 -7.27 30.32
C MET A 38 -18.33 -5.76 30.15
N THR A 39 -17.75 -5.06 31.12
CA THR A 39 -17.45 -3.62 30.99
C THR A 39 -16.32 -3.36 29.99
N ILE A 40 -15.28 -4.19 29.99
CA ILE A 40 -14.22 -4.12 28.98
C ILE A 40 -14.80 -4.38 27.57
N GLY A 41 -15.69 -5.37 27.42
CA GLY A 41 -16.36 -5.66 26.15
C GLY A 41 -17.26 -4.53 25.63
N VAL A 42 -18.03 -3.88 26.52
CA VAL A 42 -18.92 -2.76 26.15
C VAL A 42 -18.14 -1.47 25.88
N ILE A 43 -17.05 -1.18 26.62
CA ILE A 43 -16.20 -0.01 26.38
C ILE A 43 -15.42 -0.16 25.06
N ILE A 44 -14.90 -1.37 24.78
CA ILE A 44 -14.26 -1.66 23.49
C ILE A 44 -15.28 -1.57 22.35
N ALA A 45 -16.49 -2.13 22.48
CA ALA A 45 -17.51 -2.03 21.42
C ALA A 45 -18.04 -0.60 21.22
N GLY A 46 -18.23 0.18 22.30
CA GLY A 46 -18.76 1.54 22.24
C GLY A 46 -17.78 2.59 21.70
N ILE A 47 -16.47 2.42 21.93
CA ILE A 47 -15.43 3.35 21.46
C ILE A 47 -14.86 2.91 20.10
N LEU A 48 -14.81 1.61 19.80
CA LEU A 48 -14.20 1.10 18.56
C LEU A 48 -15.13 1.17 17.34
N VAL A 49 -16.45 1.10 17.52
CA VAL A 49 -17.42 1.21 16.41
C VAL A 49 -17.43 2.60 15.76
N PRO A 50 -17.45 3.73 16.48
CA PRO A 50 -17.40 5.04 15.82
C PRO A 50 -16.03 5.33 15.17
N ILE A 51 -14.92 4.78 15.70
CA ILE A 51 -13.58 4.96 15.12
C ILE A 51 -13.40 4.17 13.80
N LEU A 52 -14.20 3.13 13.55
CA LEU A 52 -14.16 2.40 12.27
C LEU A 52 -15.10 2.98 11.20
N ILE A 53 -15.93 3.98 11.54
CA ILE A 53 -16.79 4.69 10.56
C ILE A 53 -16.00 5.79 9.82
N GLU A 54 -14.76 6.08 10.23
CA GLU A 54 -13.92 7.13 9.65
C GLU A 54 -12.60 6.66 9.04
N THR A 55 -12.62 5.53 8.31
CA THR A 55 -11.66 5.36 7.21
C THR A 55 -12.32 4.86 5.93
N LYS A 56 -12.56 5.85 5.06
CA LYS A 56 -12.53 5.75 3.60
C LYS A 56 -13.69 4.97 2.94
N PRO A 57 -14.74 5.67 2.48
CA PRO A 57 -15.69 5.06 1.55
C PRO A 57 -14.97 4.79 0.23
N LEU A 58 -14.84 3.51 -0.15
CA LEU A 58 -14.53 3.15 -1.53
C LEU A 58 -15.84 3.15 -2.33
N ALA A 59 -16.23 4.35 -2.75
CA ALA A 59 -17.17 4.54 -3.85
C ALA A 59 -16.38 4.58 -5.17
N ALA A 60 -17.02 4.02 -6.19
CA ALA A 60 -16.53 3.82 -7.54
C ALA A 60 -16.09 5.12 -8.27
N THR A 61 -15.25 4.91 -9.28
CA THR A 61 -15.04 5.70 -10.50
C THR A 61 -15.57 7.14 -10.51
N SER A 62 -14.63 8.08 -10.53
CA SER A 62 -14.85 9.38 -11.18
C SER A 62 -13.62 9.68 -12.04
N GLU A 63 -13.80 9.56 -13.35
CA GLU A 63 -13.00 10.33 -14.31
C GLU A 63 -13.24 11.81 -13.98
N ASN A 64 -12.20 12.52 -13.54
CA ASN A 64 -12.14 13.96 -13.80
C ASN A 64 -10.70 14.38 -14.09
N LYS A 65 -10.52 14.80 -15.34
CA LYS A 65 -9.39 15.53 -15.86
C LYS A 65 -9.34 16.90 -15.16
N THR A 66 -8.45 17.05 -14.19
CA THR A 66 -7.96 18.38 -13.78
C THR A 66 -6.47 18.43 -14.01
N ASN A 67 -6.13 19.07 -15.13
CA ASN A 67 -4.82 19.63 -15.40
C ASN A 67 -4.44 20.63 -14.30
N ASN A 68 -3.14 20.67 -14.03
CA ASN A 68 -2.36 21.79 -13.51
C ASN A 68 -2.64 22.23 -12.06
N LYS A 69 -1.72 21.91 -11.16
CA LYS A 69 -0.54 22.76 -10.91
C LYS A 69 0.17 22.23 -9.67
N ALA A 70 1.36 21.69 -9.92
CA ALA A 70 2.52 21.71 -9.05
C ALA A 70 2.29 22.32 -7.64
N ALA A 71 1.99 21.47 -6.67
CA ALA A 71 2.70 21.57 -5.40
C ALA A 71 3.89 20.64 -5.55
N VAL A 72 4.99 21.19 -6.10
CA VAL A 72 6.32 20.66 -5.85
C VAL A 72 6.44 20.69 -4.33
N VAL A 73 6.19 19.55 -3.69
CA VAL A 73 6.64 19.35 -2.33
C VAL A 73 8.14 19.20 -2.47
N THR A 74 8.81 20.34 -2.39
CA THR A 74 10.24 20.43 -2.10
C THR A 74 10.42 19.75 -0.74
N ALA A 75 10.50 18.43 -0.74
CA ALA A 75 11.01 17.70 0.39
C ALA A 75 12.51 18.01 0.42
N THR A 76 12.87 19.06 1.15
CA THR A 76 14.24 19.41 1.54
C THR A 76 14.78 18.37 2.52
N GLY A 77 14.78 17.11 2.10
CA GLY A 77 15.42 15.98 2.76
C GLY A 77 16.02 15.14 1.65
N ASP A 78 17.25 14.69 1.81
CA ASP A 78 18.00 13.99 0.77
C ASP A 78 17.18 12.80 0.21
N THR A 79 16.55 12.98 -0.96
CA THR A 79 15.91 11.92 -1.73
C THR A 79 16.82 11.53 -2.88
N ALA A 80 16.73 10.27 -3.28
CA ALA A 80 17.45 9.72 -4.42
C ALA A 80 16.47 9.00 -5.34
N THR A 81 16.69 9.15 -6.64
CA THR A 81 15.88 8.46 -7.64
C THR A 81 16.57 7.17 -8.06
N LEU A 82 15.83 6.06 -8.05
CA LEU A 82 16.26 4.76 -8.51
C LEU A 82 15.60 4.42 -9.84
N TYR A 83 16.40 3.93 -10.78
CA TYR A 83 15.93 3.33 -12.02
C TYR A 83 15.61 1.86 -11.78
N VAL A 84 14.43 1.44 -12.22
CA VAL A 84 13.95 0.05 -12.13
C VAL A 84 13.63 -0.46 -13.52
N GLY A 85 14.42 -1.40 -14.02
CA GLY A 85 14.28 -1.99 -15.35
C GLY A 85 13.83 -3.45 -15.33
N ASN A 86 13.43 -3.94 -16.49
CA ASN A 86 12.94 -5.31 -16.72
C ASN A 86 11.66 -5.66 -15.94
N LEU A 87 10.86 -4.66 -15.58
CA LEU A 87 9.56 -4.86 -14.97
C LEU A 87 8.61 -5.59 -15.94
N PRO A 88 7.75 -6.50 -15.44
CA PRO A 88 6.74 -7.14 -16.26
C PRO A 88 5.75 -6.10 -16.79
N TYR A 89 5.23 -6.32 -17.99
CA TYR A 89 4.29 -5.39 -18.62
C TYR A 89 2.98 -5.23 -17.84
N ARG A 90 2.70 -6.15 -16.91
CA ARG A 90 1.56 -6.14 -16.00
C ARG A 90 1.86 -5.50 -14.64
N ALA A 91 3.11 -5.14 -14.34
CA ALA A 91 3.48 -4.47 -13.08
C ALA A 91 2.77 -3.13 -12.91
N ASN A 92 2.03 -2.99 -11.82
CA ASN A 92 1.41 -1.73 -11.41
C ASN A 92 2.35 -0.91 -10.53
N GLU A 93 2.09 0.39 -10.46
CA GLU A 93 2.85 1.31 -9.63
C GLU A 93 2.77 0.94 -8.15
N GLU A 94 1.58 0.52 -7.70
CA GLU A 94 1.33 0.03 -6.34
C GLU A 94 2.16 -1.23 -6.02
N ALA A 95 2.24 -2.19 -6.93
CA ALA A 95 3.01 -3.42 -6.72
C ALA A 95 4.52 -3.12 -6.60
N VAL A 96 5.04 -2.21 -7.42
CA VAL A 96 6.44 -1.75 -7.33
C VAL A 96 6.65 -0.99 -6.01
N ARG A 97 5.71 -0.12 -5.63
CA ARG A 97 5.76 0.60 -4.36
C ARG A 97 5.84 -0.36 -3.17
N GLU A 98 4.96 -1.35 -3.10
CA GLU A 98 4.93 -2.34 -2.02
C GLU A 98 6.25 -3.12 -1.92
N LEU A 99 6.82 -3.55 -3.05
CA LEU A 99 8.10 -4.25 -3.09
C LEU A 99 9.24 -3.38 -2.55
N PHE A 100 9.30 -2.11 -2.95
CA PHE A 100 10.33 -1.18 -2.48
C PHE A 100 10.11 -0.75 -1.03
N GLN A 101 8.86 -0.66 -0.57
CA GLN A 101 8.50 -0.35 0.82
C GLN A 101 8.99 -1.40 1.83
N GLN A 102 9.16 -2.66 1.41
CA GLN A 102 9.77 -3.69 2.26
C GLN A 102 11.25 -3.43 2.57
N SER A 103 11.93 -2.67 1.71
CA SER A 103 13.36 -2.40 1.82
C SER A 103 13.69 -1.03 2.44
N GLY A 104 12.77 -0.06 2.34
CA GLY A 104 12.88 1.26 2.96
C GLY A 104 11.76 2.22 2.54
N GLN A 105 11.95 3.52 2.75
CA GLN A 105 10.88 4.51 2.50
C GLN A 105 10.81 4.97 1.04
N VAL A 106 9.65 4.77 0.41
CA VAL A 106 9.33 5.23 -0.95
C VAL A 106 8.51 6.51 -0.90
N VAL A 107 9.03 7.56 -1.55
CA VAL A 107 8.39 8.86 -1.68
C VAL A 107 7.42 8.84 -2.87
N ASN A 108 7.93 8.47 -4.05
CA ASN A 108 7.19 8.50 -5.30
C ASN A 108 7.57 7.32 -6.20
N VAL A 109 6.64 6.91 -7.07
CA VAL A 109 6.90 5.89 -8.09
C VAL A 109 6.33 6.42 -9.40
N ARG A 110 7.08 6.25 -10.49
CA ARG A 110 6.65 6.65 -11.84
C ARG A 110 7.00 5.56 -12.83
N LEU A 111 5.99 4.89 -13.36
CA LEU A 111 6.16 3.89 -14.42
C LEU A 111 6.03 4.49 -15.82
N MET A 112 6.98 4.22 -16.71
CA MET A 112 6.95 4.74 -18.08
C MET A 112 6.06 3.87 -18.97
N LYS A 113 5.12 4.54 -19.62
CA LYS A 113 4.26 3.98 -20.66
C LYS A 113 4.68 4.56 -22.01
N ASP A 114 4.55 3.75 -23.05
CA ASP A 114 4.70 4.20 -24.42
C ASP A 114 3.49 5.08 -24.79
N ARG A 115 3.75 6.29 -25.28
CA ARG A 115 2.72 7.27 -25.61
C ARG A 115 1.97 6.94 -26.90
N GLN A 116 2.56 6.14 -27.79
CA GLN A 116 1.92 5.72 -29.04
C GLN A 116 1.08 4.47 -28.88
N THR A 117 1.60 3.45 -28.18
CA THR A 117 0.92 2.16 -28.04
C THR A 117 0.15 2.03 -26.72
N GLY A 118 0.36 2.92 -25.76
CA GLY A 118 -0.20 2.83 -24.41
C GLY A 118 0.36 1.67 -23.57
N ARG A 119 1.26 0.85 -24.14
CA ARG A 119 1.84 -0.32 -23.47
C ARG A 119 2.93 0.12 -22.49
N ARG A 120 3.09 -0.62 -21.40
CA ARG A 120 4.18 -0.34 -20.44
C ARG A 120 5.52 -0.62 -21.10
N ARG A 121 6.52 0.25 -20.86
CA ARG A 121 7.87 0.05 -21.41
C ARG A 121 8.71 -0.95 -20.61
N GLY A 122 8.19 -1.43 -19.47
CA GLY A 122 8.89 -2.37 -18.59
C GLY A 122 10.02 -1.71 -17.78
N PHE A 123 9.93 -0.40 -17.56
CA PHE A 123 10.84 0.31 -16.66
C PHE A 123 10.14 1.49 -15.97
N GLY A 124 10.71 1.91 -14.85
CA GLY A 124 10.18 2.91 -13.93
C GLY A 124 11.29 3.70 -13.23
N PHE A 125 10.89 4.80 -12.60
CA PHE A 125 11.69 5.55 -11.65
C PHE A 125 11.00 5.51 -10.29
N VAL A 126 11.76 5.31 -9.23
CA VAL A 126 11.28 5.26 -7.84
C VAL A 126 12.07 6.28 -7.05
N GLU A 127 11.41 7.25 -6.47
CA GLU A 127 12.00 8.23 -5.57
C GLU A 127 11.95 7.71 -4.14
N VAL A 128 13.11 7.64 -3.48
CA VAL A 128 13.27 7.04 -2.16
C VAL A 128 14.15 7.95 -1.30
N SER A 129 14.20 7.68 0.01
CA SER A 129 15.18 8.34 0.87
C SER A 129 16.61 8.00 0.45
N ALA A 130 17.50 8.98 0.32
CA ALA A 130 18.89 8.77 -0.12
C ALA A 130 19.65 7.78 0.79
N LYS A 131 19.28 7.71 2.08
CA LYS A 131 19.85 6.76 3.04
C LYS A 131 19.50 5.30 2.72
N ASP A 132 18.29 5.06 2.21
CA ASP A 132 17.80 3.72 1.90
C ASP A 132 18.11 3.29 0.46
N ALA A 133 18.41 4.25 -0.42
CA ALA A 133 18.63 4.02 -1.85
C ALA A 133 19.65 2.91 -2.13
N ASN A 134 20.83 2.98 -1.51
CA ASN A 134 21.90 1.99 -1.73
C ASN A 134 21.49 0.58 -1.24
N LYS A 135 20.81 0.52 -0.10
CA LYS A 135 20.28 -0.73 0.48
C LYS A 135 19.22 -1.37 -0.41
N MET A 136 18.32 -0.55 -0.97
CA MET A 136 17.30 -1.01 -1.91
C MET A 136 17.94 -1.54 -3.19
N ILE A 137 18.93 -0.84 -3.76
CA ILE A 137 19.68 -1.32 -4.93
C ILE A 137 20.29 -2.69 -4.64
N GLN A 138 21.00 -2.86 -3.52
CA GLN A 138 21.68 -4.12 -3.21
C GLN A 138 20.71 -5.30 -2.99
N LYS A 139 19.52 -5.04 -2.41
CA LYS A 139 18.53 -6.09 -2.12
C LYS A 139 17.63 -6.43 -3.30
N LEU A 140 17.23 -5.42 -4.07
CA LEU A 140 16.22 -5.55 -5.13
C LEU A 140 16.85 -5.68 -6.52
N ASN A 141 18.13 -5.35 -6.68
CA ASN A 141 18.83 -5.67 -7.91
C ASN A 141 18.95 -7.19 -8.06
N ASP A 142 18.59 -7.67 -9.24
CA ASP A 142 18.48 -9.09 -9.59
C ASP A 142 17.41 -9.88 -8.83
N PHE A 143 16.44 -9.19 -8.23
CA PHE A 143 15.28 -9.82 -7.60
C PHE A 143 14.30 -10.36 -8.65
N GLU A 144 13.77 -11.56 -8.44
CA GLU A 144 12.79 -12.17 -9.34
C GLU A 144 11.38 -11.68 -9.02
N PHE A 145 10.75 -11.01 -9.97
CA PHE A 145 9.40 -10.48 -9.87
C PHE A 145 8.55 -10.91 -11.06
N GLU A 146 7.49 -11.70 -10.79
CA GLU A 146 6.61 -12.31 -11.81
C GLU A 146 7.37 -13.03 -12.94
N GLY A 147 8.42 -13.78 -12.60
CA GLY A 147 9.26 -14.51 -13.56
C GLY A 147 10.21 -13.63 -14.37
N ARG A 148 10.47 -12.39 -13.94
CA ARG A 148 11.47 -11.50 -14.53
C ARG A 148 12.41 -10.95 -13.47
N THR A 149 13.70 -10.95 -13.78
CA THR A 149 14.75 -10.41 -12.92
C THR A 149 14.80 -8.89 -13.01
N LEU A 150 14.47 -8.18 -11.94
CA LEU A 150 14.50 -6.73 -11.89
C LEU A 150 15.94 -6.22 -11.93
N LYS A 151 16.15 -5.09 -12.60
CA LYS A 151 17.44 -4.38 -12.59
C LYS A 151 17.27 -3.04 -11.91
N VAL A 152 17.85 -2.88 -10.73
CA VAL A 152 17.75 -1.64 -9.95
C VAL A 152 19.09 -0.93 -9.98
N ARG A 153 19.09 0.34 -10.33
CA ARG A 153 20.29 1.19 -10.40
C ARG A 153 19.97 2.57 -9.87
N GLU A 154 20.99 3.29 -9.44
CA GLU A 154 20.86 4.72 -9.19
C GLU A 154 20.52 5.43 -10.51
N ALA A 155 19.42 6.19 -10.52
CA ALA A 155 19.07 6.96 -11.69
C ALA A 155 19.94 8.21 -11.70
N LYS A 156 20.57 8.50 -12.84
CA LYS A 156 21.00 9.86 -13.11
C LYS A 156 19.74 10.69 -13.27
N GLU A 157 19.47 11.54 -12.29
CA GLU A 157 18.42 12.53 -12.37
C GLU A 157 18.59 13.26 -13.70
N ARG A 158 17.59 13.16 -14.57
CA ARG A 158 17.52 14.11 -15.66
C ARG A 158 17.18 15.40 -14.96
N GLN A 159 18.15 16.29 -14.92
CA GLN A 159 17.92 17.69 -14.61
C GLN A 159 16.83 18.12 -15.60
N ASP A 160 15.59 18.18 -15.12
CA ASP A 160 14.50 18.83 -15.83
C ASP A 160 14.90 20.30 -15.81
N ASN A 161 15.78 20.68 -16.75
CA ASN A 161 16.13 22.07 -16.92
C ASN A 161 14.82 22.77 -17.28
N GLU A 162 14.40 23.68 -16.42
CA GLU A 162 13.33 24.65 -16.65
C GLU A 162 13.83 25.63 -17.74
N ASP A 163 13.95 25.13 -18.96
CA ASP A 163 14.37 25.86 -20.14
C ASP A 163 13.13 26.55 -20.74
N GLY A 164 12.92 27.80 -20.35
CA GLY A 164 12.42 28.82 -21.25
C GLY A 164 11.00 29.28 -21.02
N GLU A 165 10.86 30.40 -20.32
CA GLU A 165 10.03 31.51 -20.78
C GLU A 165 10.82 32.82 -20.54
N GLU A 166 11.25 33.46 -21.63
CA GLU A 166 11.91 34.78 -21.71
C GLU A 166 10.97 35.93 -21.39
#